data_AF-A0A921B1G8-F1
#
_entry.id   AF-A0A921B1G8-F1
#
_cell.length_a   1.000
_cell.length_b   1.000
_cell.length_c   1.000
_cell.angle_alpha   90.00
_cell.angle_beta   90.00
_cell.angle_gamma   90.00
#
_symmetry.space_group_name_H-M   'P 1'
#
loop_
_entity.id
_entity.type
_entity.pdbx_description
1 polymer ?
#
loop_
_entity_poly.entity_id
_entity_poly.type
_entity_poly.pdbx_seq_one_letter_code
_entity_poly.pdbx_strand_id
1 'polypeptide(L)'
;MQLTEEELLVESDEDLEIGASLSVGLDDRNRMVVQLEYVYYDDHRRDNTLYALLDQEETTTLADRLHVSTAELPATLRKHFDDHPVLPPPSYVKGQFKEVLDFLIDCGARYRLYET
;
A
#
# COMPACT_ATOMS: atom_id res chain seq x y z
N MET A 1 7.21 5.40 -8.43
CA MET A 1 5.90 5.72 -9.06
C MET A 1 5.31 6.90 -8.30
N GLN A 2 4.63 7.87 -8.94
CA GLN A 2 4.00 8.98 -8.21
C GLN A 2 2.55 8.62 -7.89
N LEU A 3 2.16 8.76 -6.62
CA LEU A 3 0.79 8.53 -6.15
C LEU A 3 0.02 9.85 -6.03
N THR A 4 -1.27 9.80 -6.32
CA THR A 4 -2.29 10.82 -6.04
C THR A 4 -3.29 10.25 -5.04
N GLU A 5 -3.96 11.13 -4.28
CA GLU A 5 -4.85 10.71 -3.18
C GLU A 5 -4.15 9.68 -2.25
N GLU A 6 -2.86 9.90 -1.99
CA GLU A 6 -2.05 8.98 -1.20
C GLU A 6 -2.50 8.99 0.25
N GLU A 7 -2.67 7.79 0.81
CA GLU A 7 -2.99 7.56 2.20
C GLU A 7 -1.97 6.58 2.79
N LEU A 8 -1.30 7.02 3.86
CA LEU A 8 -0.43 6.17 4.66
C LEU A 8 -1.28 5.20 5.49
N LEU A 9 -1.02 3.91 5.36
CA LEU A 9 -1.68 2.86 6.14
C LEU A 9 -0.94 2.59 7.45
N VAL A 10 0.38 2.38 7.36
CA VAL A 10 1.21 2.11 8.54
C VAL A 10 2.67 2.44 8.22
N GLU A 11 3.39 2.92 9.23
CA GLU A 11 4.82 3.17 9.18
C GLU A 11 5.49 2.52 10.39
N SER A 12 6.72 2.05 10.21
CA SER A 12 7.50 1.49 11.30
C SER A 12 8.02 2.57 12.24
N ASP A 13 8.53 2.14 13.39
CA ASP A 13 9.32 3.00 14.27
C ASP A 13 10.50 3.65 13.52
N GLU A 14 10.61 4.97 13.59
CA GLU A 14 11.65 5.79 12.93
C GLU A 14 13.02 5.65 13.61
N ASP A 15 13.06 5.19 14.86
CA ASP A 15 14.31 4.99 15.60
C ASP A 15 15.05 3.69 15.22
N LEU A 16 14.52 2.92 14.26
CA LEU A 16 15.14 1.68 13.77
C LEU A 16 16.11 1.95 12.62
N GLU A 17 17.09 1.06 12.44
CA GLU A 17 18.09 1.13 11.36
C GLU A 17 17.45 1.10 9.95
N ILE A 18 16.26 0.48 9.86
CA ILE A 18 15.49 0.34 8.62
C ILE A 18 14.09 0.89 8.89
N GLY A 19 13.71 1.94 8.16
CA GLY A 19 12.34 2.41 8.08
C GLY A 19 11.54 1.58 7.07
N ALA A 20 10.26 1.38 7.35
CA ALA A 20 9.33 0.79 6.40
C ALA A 20 7.98 1.52 6.44
N SER A 21 7.45 1.87 5.27
CA SER A 21 6.14 2.51 5.14
C SER A 21 5.26 1.74 4.15
N LEU A 22 3.97 1.69 4.45
CA LEU A 22 2.95 1.11 3.60
C LEU A 22 1.92 2.19 3.28
N SER A 23 1.85 2.58 2.01
CA SER A 23 0.91 3.57 1.50
C SER A 23 0.01 2.95 0.43
N VAL A 24 -1.13 3.58 0.21
CA VAL A 24 -2.02 3.30 -0.92
C VAL A 24 -2.38 4.58 -1.62
N GLY A 25 -2.65 4.50 -2.93
CA GLY A 25 -3.04 5.67 -3.70
C GLY A 25 -3.46 5.30 -5.12
N LEU A 26 -3.71 6.32 -5.93
CA LEU A 26 -3.95 6.18 -7.36
C LEU A 26 -2.71 6.64 -8.13
N ASP A 27 -2.43 6.03 -9.28
CA ASP A 27 -1.45 6.58 -10.20
C ASP A 27 -2.05 7.62 -11.16
N ASP A 28 -1.23 8.12 -12.09
CA ASP A 28 -1.63 9.08 -13.13
C ASP A 28 -2.73 8.58 -14.09
N ARG A 29 -3.03 7.28 -14.05
CA ARG A 29 -4.06 6.61 -14.86
C ARG A 29 -5.26 6.17 -14.02
N ASN A 30 -5.40 6.68 -12.81
CA ASN A 30 -6.42 6.28 -11.84
C ASN A 30 -6.41 4.77 -11.54
N ARG A 31 -5.24 4.15 -11.56
CA ARG A 31 -5.07 2.76 -11.16
C ARG A 31 -4.69 2.68 -9.69
N MET A 32 -5.29 1.76 -8.96
CA MET A 32 -4.98 1.54 -7.56
C MET A 32 -3.56 0.97 -7.41
N VAL A 33 -2.80 1.57 -6.51
CA VAL A 33 -1.45 1.15 -6.14
C VAL A 33 -1.37 0.95 -4.64
N VAL A 34 -0.78 -0.17 -4.24
CA VAL A 34 -0.29 -0.40 -2.88
C VAL A 34 1.23 -0.35 -2.93
N GLN A 35 1.84 0.50 -2.12
CA GLN A 35 3.28 0.76 -2.10
C GLN A 35 3.85 0.37 -0.73
N LEU A 36 4.83 -0.53 -0.73
CA LEU A 36 5.66 -0.86 0.43
C LEU A 36 7.08 -0.35 0.19
N GLU A 37 7.52 0.61 0.99
CA GLU A 37 8.85 1.20 0.89
C GLU A 37 9.73 0.78 2.06
N TYR A 38 11.01 0.55 1.78
CA TYR A 38 12.07 0.34 2.77
C TYR A 38 13.14 1.40 2.59
N VAL A 39 13.48 2.06 3.69
CA VAL A 39 14.57 3.06 3.75
C VAL A 39 15.64 2.55 4.70
N TYR A 40 16.86 2.37 4.20
CA TYR A 40 18.03 1.98 4.97
C TYR A 40 18.83 3.24 5.31
N TYR A 41 18.60 3.81 6.50
CA TYR A 41 19.13 5.14 6.86
C TYR A 41 20.66 5.25 6.77
N ASP A 42 21.37 4.15 7.00
CA ASP A 42 22.84 4.09 6.90
C ASP A 42 23.36 3.84 5.46
N ASP A 43 22.54 3.28 4.56
CA ASP A 43 22.92 2.98 3.17
C ASP A 43 21.71 3.00 2.22
N HIS A 44 21.34 4.19 1.78
CA HIS A 44 20.24 4.43 0.82
C HIS A 44 20.39 3.71 -0.53
N ARG A 45 21.55 3.11 -0.84
CA ARG A 45 21.70 2.26 -2.04
C ARG A 45 20.92 0.95 -1.93
N ARG A 46 20.47 0.63 -0.71
CA ARG A 46 19.68 -0.57 -0.38
C ARG A 46 18.19 -0.27 -0.26
N ASP A 47 17.80 1.01 -0.37
CA ASP A 47 16.40 1.41 -0.43
C ASP A 47 15.70 0.62 -1.53
N ASN A 48 14.45 0.26 -1.26
CA ASN A 48 13.69 -0.60 -2.15
C ASN A 48 12.22 -0.27 -2.01
N THR A 49 11.52 -0.24 -3.13
CA THR A 49 10.07 -0.07 -3.15
C THR A 49 9.40 -1.21 -3.90
N LEU A 50 8.45 -1.84 -3.23
CA LEU A 50 7.55 -2.85 -3.79
C LEU A 50 6.20 -2.22 -4.09
N TYR A 51 5.67 -2.50 -5.27
CA TYR A 51 4.37 -2.02 -5.72
C TYR A 51 3.47 -3.21 -6.04
N ALA A 52 2.24 -3.18 -5.57
CA ALA A 52 1.14 -3.95 -6.15
C ALA A 52 0.22 -3.00 -6.92
N LEU A 53 0.16 -3.21 -8.23
CA LEU A 53 -0.62 -2.39 -9.15
C LEU A 53 -1.82 -3.18 -9.65
N LEU A 54 -3.02 -2.64 -9.42
CA LEU A 54 -4.22 -3.09 -10.09
C LEU A 54 -4.29 -2.38 -11.44
N ASP A 55 -4.71 -3.05 -12.50
CA ASP A 55 -5.04 -2.30 -13.71
C ASP A 55 -6.38 -1.56 -13.54
N GLN A 56 -6.79 -0.82 -14.57
CA GLN A 56 -7.97 0.02 -14.48
C GLN A 56 -9.25 -0.79 -14.26
N GLU A 57 -9.37 -1.97 -14.88
CA GLU A 57 -10.54 -2.84 -14.76
C GLU A 57 -10.61 -3.46 -13.35
N GLU A 58 -9.46 -3.90 -12.82
CA GLU A 58 -9.35 -4.44 -11.47
C GLU A 58 -9.59 -3.35 -10.41
N THR A 59 -9.16 -2.11 -10.67
CA THR A 59 -9.43 -0.94 -9.80
C THR A 59 -10.93 -0.63 -9.75
N THR A 60 -11.62 -0.63 -10.89
CA THR A 60 -13.07 -0.46 -10.93
C THR A 60 -13.79 -1.61 -10.22
N THR A 61 -13.33 -2.85 -10.43
CA THR A 61 -13.88 -4.03 -9.74
C THR A 61 -13.79 -3.89 -8.22
N LEU A 62 -12.65 -3.43 -7.69
CA LEU A 62 -12.48 -3.18 -6.27
C LEU A 62 -13.46 -2.10 -5.76
N ALA A 63 -13.57 -0.98 -6.49
CA ALA A 63 -14.49 0.11 -6.13
C ALA A 63 -15.95 -0.36 -6.07
N ASP A 64 -16.39 -1.11 -7.08
CA ASP A 64 -17.75 -1.67 -7.15
C ASP A 64 -18.03 -2.62 -5.98
N ARG A 65 -17.05 -3.45 -5.62
CA ARG A 65 -17.15 -4.43 -4.52
C ARG A 65 -17.22 -3.77 -3.15
N LEU A 66 -16.56 -2.64 -2.99
CA LEU A 66 -16.59 -1.85 -1.76
C LEU A 66 -17.70 -0.80 -1.74
N HIS A 67 -18.48 -0.69 -2.83
CA HIS A 67 -19.56 0.28 -3.00
C HIS A 67 -19.12 1.74 -2.82
N VAL A 68 -17.94 2.06 -3.36
CA VAL A 68 -17.35 3.41 -3.34
C VAL A 68 -16.90 3.82 -4.74
N SER A 69 -16.59 5.09 -4.96
CA SER A 69 -15.93 5.51 -6.20
C SER A 69 -14.43 5.17 -6.18
N THR A 70 -13.80 5.11 -7.36
CA THR A 70 -12.35 4.84 -7.45
C THR A 70 -11.51 5.87 -6.70
N ALA A 71 -11.95 7.13 -6.65
CA ALA A 71 -11.27 8.20 -5.92
C ALA A 71 -11.33 8.03 -4.39
N GLU A 72 -12.32 7.30 -3.89
CA GLU A 72 -12.50 7.04 -2.46
C GLU A 72 -11.77 5.78 -1.98
N LEU A 73 -11.20 4.98 -2.90
CA LEU A 73 -10.51 3.73 -2.56
C LEU A 73 -9.35 3.92 -1.57
N PRO A 74 -8.41 4.87 -1.75
CA PRO A 74 -7.31 5.05 -0.80
C PRO A 74 -7.80 5.31 0.62
N ALA A 75 -8.73 6.27 0.78
CA ALA A 75 -9.31 6.60 2.09
C ALA A 75 -10.10 5.44 2.70
N THR A 76 -10.79 4.65 1.86
CA THR A 76 -11.53 3.45 2.30
C THR A 76 -10.60 2.38 2.84
N LEU A 77 -9.49 2.12 2.15
CA LEU A 77 -8.48 1.16 2.59
C LEU A 77 -7.77 1.66 3.86
N ARG A 78 -7.41 2.94 3.94
CA ARG A 78 -6.86 3.52 5.17
C ARG A 78 -7.75 3.26 6.37
N LYS A 79 -9.04 3.55 6.25
CA LYS A 79 -10.00 3.29 7.32
C LYS A 79 -10.11 1.80 7.68
N HIS A 80 -9.92 0.91 6.71
CA HIS A 80 -9.97 -0.53 6.93
C HIS A 80 -8.75 -1.06 7.71
N PHE A 81 -7.57 -0.48 7.48
CA PHE A 81 -6.30 -0.92 8.04
C PHE A 81 -5.75 0.03 9.15
N ASP A 82 -6.61 0.85 9.75
CA ASP A 82 -6.25 1.86 10.77
C ASP A 82 -5.94 1.25 12.17
N ASP A 83 -6.10 -0.06 12.34
CA ASP A 83 -5.81 -0.75 13.61
C ASP A 83 -4.43 -1.44 13.54
N HIS A 84 -3.45 -0.84 14.19
CA HIS A 84 -2.11 -1.38 14.28
C HIS A 84 -1.40 -0.97 15.59
N PRO A 85 -0.34 -1.68 16.01
CA PRO A 85 0.45 -1.32 17.18
C PRO A 85 1.01 0.10 17.08
N VAL A 86 1.26 0.69 18.25
CA VAL A 86 2.07 1.91 18.38
C VAL A 86 3.53 1.51 18.15
N LEU A 87 4.19 2.14 17.16
CA LEU A 87 5.59 1.89 16.76
C LEU A 87 5.85 0.43 16.33
N PRO A 88 5.26 -0.02 15.22
CA PRO A 88 5.46 -1.38 14.73
C PRO A 88 6.87 -1.56 14.14
N PRO A 89 7.45 -2.77 14.18
CA PRO A 89 8.70 -3.06 13.48
C PRO A 89 8.48 -3.16 11.96
N PRO A 90 9.52 -3.02 11.11
CA PRO A 90 9.42 -3.18 9.66
C PRO A 90 8.83 -4.52 9.20
N SER A 91 9.02 -5.59 9.99
CA SER A 91 8.42 -6.89 9.72
C SER A 91 6.90 -6.88 9.85
N TYR A 92 6.34 -6.03 10.72
CA TYR A 92 4.88 -5.85 10.85
C TYR A 92 4.33 -5.11 9.63
N VAL A 93 4.98 -4.02 9.19
CA VAL A 93 4.62 -3.28 7.97
C VAL A 93 4.60 -4.22 6.75
N LYS A 94 5.59 -5.11 6.64
CA LYS A 94 5.62 -6.18 5.62
C LYS A 94 4.44 -7.16 5.74
N GLY A 95 4.04 -7.48 6.97
CA GLY A 95 2.88 -8.31 7.26
C GLY A 95 1.59 -7.64 6.79
N GLN A 96 1.41 -6.37 7.16
CA GLN A 96 0.28 -5.55 6.72
C GLN A 96 0.19 -5.42 5.21
N PHE A 97 1.33 -5.30 4.50
CA PHE A 97 1.32 -5.32 3.04
C PHE A 97 0.67 -6.60 2.51
N LYS A 98 0.99 -7.78 3.07
CA LYS A 98 0.35 -9.04 2.66
C LYS A 98 -1.13 -9.08 2.98
N GLU A 99 -1.54 -8.58 4.14
CA GLU A 99 -2.97 -8.51 4.52
C GLU A 99 -3.77 -7.63 3.56
N VAL A 100 -3.20 -6.51 3.12
CA VAL A 100 -3.80 -5.66 2.07
C VAL A 100 -3.91 -6.44 0.76
N LEU A 101 -2.87 -7.16 0.33
CA LEU A 101 -2.91 -7.95 -0.90
C LEU A 101 -3.94 -9.07 -0.85
N ASP A 102 -4.04 -9.78 0.27
CA ASP A 102 -5.02 -10.85 0.49
C ASP A 102 -6.43 -10.26 0.44
N PHE A 103 -6.66 -9.11 1.08
CA PHE A 103 -7.94 -8.39 1.01
C PHE A 103 -8.35 -8.00 -0.42
N LEU A 104 -7.39 -7.54 -1.25
CA LEU A 104 -7.67 -7.22 -2.66
C LEU A 104 -8.13 -8.46 -3.43
N ILE A 105 -7.49 -9.61 -3.20
CA ILE A 105 -7.86 -10.90 -3.81
C ILE A 105 -9.23 -11.35 -3.31
N ASP A 106 -9.53 -11.20 -2.02
CA ASP A 106 -10.83 -11.55 -1.43
C ASP A 106 -11.97 -10.68 -1.98
N CYS A 107 -11.68 -9.42 -2.32
CA CYS A 107 -12.60 -8.55 -3.05
C CYS A 107 -12.78 -8.97 -4.53
N GLY A 108 -11.95 -9.89 -5.02
CA GLY A 108 -11.97 -10.41 -6.39
C GLY A 108 -11.12 -9.60 -7.37
N ALA A 109 -10.31 -8.65 -6.89
CA ALA A 109 -9.39 -7.88 -7.70
C ALA A 109 -8.05 -8.61 -7.86
N ARG A 110 -7.39 -8.37 -8.99
CA ARG A 110 -6.03 -8.88 -9.26
C ARG A 110 -5.03 -7.75 -9.35
N TYR A 111 -3.81 -8.04 -8.95
CA TYR A 111 -2.70 -7.10 -9.01
C TYR A 111 -1.47 -7.72 -9.66
N ARG A 112 -0.54 -6.85 -10.07
CA ARG A 112 0.80 -7.21 -10.53
C ARG A 112 1.83 -6.60 -9.61
N LEU A 113 2.85 -7.38 -9.25
CA LEU A 113 3.95 -6.94 -8.41
C LEU A 113 5.08 -6.34 -9.25
N TYR A 114 5.65 -5.25 -8.76
CA TYR A 114 6.82 -4.57 -9.30
C TYR A 114 7.76 -4.20 -8.16
N GLU A 115 9.06 -4.20 -8.43
CA GLU A 115 10.11 -3.84 -7.48
C GLU A 115 11.05 -2.85 -8.17
N THR A 116 11.54 -1.85 -7.43
CA THR A 116 12.46 -0.82 -7.94
C THR A 116 13.62 -0.63 -6.99
#